data_AF-A0AAJ5TBY7-F1
#
_entry.id   AF-A0AAJ5TBY7-F1
#
_cell.length_a   1.000
_cell.length_b   1.000
_cell.length_c   1.000
_cell.angle_alpha   90.00
_cell.angle_beta   90.00
_cell.angle_gamma   90.00
#
_symmetry.space_group_name_H-M   'P 1'
#
loop_
_entity.id
_entity.type
_entity.pdbx_description
1 polymer ?
#
loop_
_entity_poly.entity_id
_entity_poly.type
_entity_poly.pdbx_seq_one_letter_code
_entity_poly.pdbx_strand_id
1 'polypeptide(L)'
;MEYSQSICALNIFKVIKILTKLHANGLKYCHIDFVDQIYAPNFGANYQIADYLIKLFLNIEFDAHLMCKNSLEKVGKLVEIGFKTIFLPAEQISKADFEKLNQLYSNINFGLMIQAEQKIKDFSEIISRSNVVLLMTINKIGGVGEPLNQQLFSKISQIHSINKKIKIYTDGGLRKENWNEFEKWKVDIAIGGSIIFAYANFSEFSKLWGNQKNALN
;
A
#
# COMPACT_ATOMS: atom_id res chain seq x y z
N MET A 1 -4.52 13.01 -4.09
CA MET A 1 -4.50 11.66 -3.50
C MET A 1 -4.85 10.66 -4.60
N GLU A 2 -4.06 9.60 -4.74
CA GLU A 2 -4.29 8.52 -5.70
C GLU A 2 -4.89 7.30 -4.99
N TYR A 3 -5.54 6.41 -5.75
CA TYR A 3 -6.10 5.16 -5.24
C TYR A 3 -5.22 3.96 -5.61
N SER A 4 -4.97 3.06 -4.65
CA SER A 4 -4.41 1.73 -4.89
C SER A 4 -5.40 0.63 -4.54
N GLN A 5 -5.68 -0.27 -5.48
CA GLN A 5 -6.60 -1.39 -5.25
C GLN A 5 -5.87 -2.53 -4.53
N SER A 6 -6.29 -2.88 -3.31
CA SER A 6 -5.87 -4.13 -2.67
C SER A 6 -6.55 -5.32 -3.35
N ILE A 7 -5.74 -6.23 -3.88
CA ILE A 7 -6.22 -7.44 -4.56
C ILE A 7 -6.70 -8.51 -3.58
N CYS A 8 -6.21 -8.49 -2.34
CA CYS A 8 -6.62 -9.44 -1.30
C CYS A 8 -8.09 -9.25 -0.86
N ALA A 9 -8.69 -8.10 -1.16
CA ALA A 9 -10.11 -7.85 -0.94
C ALA A 9 -11.02 -8.30 -2.12
N LEU A 10 -10.44 -8.83 -3.20
CA LEU A 10 -11.19 -9.24 -4.39
C LEU A 10 -11.47 -10.75 -4.38
N ASN A 11 -12.58 -11.13 -5.01
CA ASN A 11 -12.81 -12.54 -5.34
C ASN A 11 -11.73 -12.99 -6.34
N ILE A 12 -10.88 -13.93 -5.94
CA ILE A 12 -9.73 -14.39 -6.72
C ILE A 12 -10.13 -14.93 -8.11
N PHE A 13 -11.29 -15.57 -8.23
CA PHE A 13 -11.80 -16.07 -9.52
C PHE A 13 -12.30 -14.96 -10.45
N LYS A 14 -12.42 -13.73 -9.96
CA LYS A 14 -12.87 -12.55 -10.72
C LYS A 14 -11.81 -11.44 -10.78
N VAL A 15 -10.64 -11.63 -10.16
CA VAL A 15 -9.62 -10.58 -9.98
C VAL A 15 -9.21 -9.96 -11.32
N ILE A 16 -8.90 -10.78 -12.32
CA ILE A 16 -8.49 -10.31 -13.66
C ILE A 16 -9.61 -9.47 -14.27
N LYS A 17 -10.85 -9.97 -14.27
CA LYS A 17 -12.01 -9.24 -14.83
C LYS A 17 -12.24 -7.90 -14.13
N ILE A 18 -12.06 -7.85 -12.82
CA ILE A 18 -12.22 -6.61 -12.03
C ILE A 18 -11.10 -5.64 -12.37
N LEU A 19 -9.85 -6.06 -12.30
CA LEU A 19 -8.69 -5.22 -12.60
C LEU A 19 -8.71 -4.71 -14.04
N THR A 20 -9.09 -5.53 -15.03
CA THR A 20 -9.26 -5.06 -16.42
C THR A 20 -10.26 -3.92 -16.51
N LYS A 21 -11.38 -3.99 -15.80
CA LYS A 21 -12.36 -2.91 -15.79
C LYS A 21 -11.85 -1.67 -15.05
N LEU A 22 -11.22 -1.83 -13.89
CA LEU A 22 -10.67 -0.70 -13.14
C LEU A 22 -9.56 0.00 -13.93
N HIS A 23 -8.65 -0.76 -14.54
CA HIS A 23 -7.60 -0.26 -15.41
C HIS A 23 -8.16 0.51 -16.61
N ALA A 24 -9.19 -0.04 -17.28
CA ALA A 24 -9.87 0.66 -18.37
C ALA A 24 -10.56 1.97 -17.92
N ASN A 25 -10.79 2.15 -16.61
CA ASN A 25 -11.32 3.38 -16.03
C ASN A 25 -10.26 4.19 -15.25
N GLY A 26 -8.97 3.94 -15.51
CA GLY A 26 -7.88 4.81 -15.03
C GLY A 26 -7.21 4.40 -13.73
N LEU A 27 -7.42 3.18 -13.22
CA LEU A 27 -6.64 2.66 -12.10
C LEU A 27 -5.15 2.59 -12.45
N LYS A 28 -4.30 3.19 -11.60
CA LYS A 28 -2.84 3.20 -11.76
C LYS A 28 -2.07 2.35 -10.76
N TYR A 29 -2.63 2.11 -9.57
CA TYR A 29 -1.93 1.43 -8.48
C TYR A 29 -2.68 0.19 -8.01
N CYS A 30 -1.94 -0.87 -7.69
CA CYS A 30 -2.44 -2.10 -7.08
C CYS A 30 -1.56 -2.54 -5.92
N HIS A 31 -2.20 -2.91 -4.82
CA HIS A 31 -1.57 -3.25 -3.55
C HIS A 31 -1.67 -4.75 -3.24
N ILE A 32 -0.53 -5.44 -3.14
CA ILE A 32 -0.47 -6.89 -2.86
C ILE A 32 -0.01 -7.13 -1.42
N ASP A 33 -0.91 -7.62 -0.58
CA ASP A 33 -0.59 -8.10 0.76
C ASP A 33 -0.01 -9.52 0.72
N PHE A 34 1.17 -9.70 1.30
CA PHE A 34 1.80 -11.00 1.53
C PHE A 34 1.76 -11.32 3.02
N VAL A 35 0.94 -12.29 3.42
CA VAL A 35 0.71 -12.65 4.81
C VAL A 35 0.98 -14.14 5.03
N ASP A 36 1.77 -14.47 6.06
CA ASP A 36 2.29 -15.83 6.31
C ASP A 36 1.60 -16.59 7.46
N GLN A 37 0.48 -16.08 7.99
CA GLN A 37 -0.20 -16.59 9.19
C GLN A 37 0.58 -16.55 10.51
N ILE A 38 1.88 -16.25 10.47
CA ILE A 38 2.71 -16.09 11.67
C ILE A 38 2.64 -14.65 12.14
N TYR A 39 2.75 -13.71 11.20
CA TYR A 39 2.73 -12.28 11.48
C TYR A 39 1.32 -11.73 11.72
N ALA A 40 0.34 -12.19 10.94
CA ALA A 40 -1.06 -11.82 11.06
C ALA A 40 -1.94 -13.01 10.66
N PRO A 41 -3.17 -13.18 11.21
CA PRO A 41 -3.90 -14.45 11.18
C PRO A 41 -4.48 -14.88 9.82
N ASN A 42 -4.24 -14.11 8.75
CA ASN A 42 -4.85 -14.33 7.43
C ASN A 42 -3.80 -14.77 6.39
N PHE A 43 -4.28 -15.33 5.28
CA PHE A 43 -3.44 -15.59 4.11
C PHE A 43 -3.49 -14.40 3.16
N GLY A 44 -2.30 -13.96 2.74
CA GLY A 44 -2.14 -12.99 1.66
C GLY A 44 -2.11 -13.65 0.29
N ALA A 45 -1.74 -12.87 -0.72
CA ALA A 45 -1.41 -13.38 -2.04
C ALA A 45 -0.13 -14.23 -2.02
N ASN A 46 -0.01 -15.14 -3.00
CA ASN A 46 1.23 -15.85 -3.24
C ASN A 46 2.02 -15.20 -4.39
N TYR A 47 3.29 -15.58 -4.52
CA TYR A 47 4.19 -15.04 -5.53
C TYR A 47 3.76 -15.34 -6.97
N GLN A 48 3.14 -16.49 -7.22
CA GLN A 48 2.68 -16.84 -8.56
C GLN A 48 1.57 -15.89 -9.02
N ILE A 49 0.58 -15.62 -8.16
CA ILE A 49 -0.50 -14.67 -8.45
C ILE A 49 0.08 -13.27 -8.72
N ALA A 50 1.02 -12.81 -7.89
CA ALA A 50 1.67 -11.52 -8.09
C ALA A 50 2.40 -11.44 -9.44
N ASP A 51 3.20 -12.44 -9.78
CA ASP A 51 3.93 -12.53 -11.06
C ASP A 51 2.99 -12.52 -12.26
N TYR A 52 1.89 -13.28 -12.22
CA TYR A 52 0.89 -13.27 -13.29
C TYR A 52 0.21 -11.91 -13.45
N LEU A 53 -0.17 -11.27 -12.35
CA LEU A 53 -0.86 -9.97 -12.39
C LEU A 53 0.06 -8.86 -12.92
N ILE A 54 1.30 -8.80 -12.47
CA ILE A 54 2.27 -7.79 -12.92
C ILE A 54 2.55 -7.94 -14.42
N LYS A 55 2.73 -9.17 -14.91
CA LYS A 55 2.93 -9.43 -16.35
C LYS A 55 1.72 -9.07 -17.20
N LEU A 56 0.51 -9.25 -16.66
CA LEU A 56 -0.74 -8.97 -17.37
C LEU A 56 -1.07 -7.47 -17.42
N PHE A 57 -0.69 -6.71 -16.39
CA PHE A 57 -1.05 -5.30 -16.22
C PHE A 57 0.19 -4.38 -16.17
N LEU A 58 0.94 -4.33 -17.27
CA LEU A 58 2.23 -3.60 -17.36
C LEU A 58 2.15 -2.09 -17.07
N ASN A 59 0.96 -1.49 -17.20
CA ASN A 59 0.74 -0.05 -16.98
C ASN A 59 0.21 0.27 -15.57
N ILE A 60 0.03 -0.74 -14.72
CA ILE A 60 -0.31 -0.58 -13.31
C ILE A 60 0.96 -0.71 -12.50
N GLU A 61 1.21 0.24 -11.60
CA GLU A 61 2.27 0.14 -10.61
C GLU A 61 1.79 -0.75 -9.45
N PHE A 62 2.48 -1.88 -9.26
CA PHE A 62 2.21 -2.78 -8.15
C PHE A 62 3.14 -2.48 -6.98
N ASP A 63 2.56 -2.39 -5.79
CA ASP A 63 3.29 -2.27 -4.53
C ASP A 63 3.05 -3.52 -3.65
N ALA A 64 4.12 -3.98 -3.00
CA ALA A 64 4.11 -5.17 -2.15
C ALA A 64 4.11 -4.77 -0.69
N HIS A 65 3.23 -5.39 0.10
CA HIS A 65 3.16 -5.20 1.54
C HIS A 65 3.47 -6.51 2.24
N LEU A 66 4.66 -6.58 2.83
CA LEU A 66 5.10 -7.76 3.58
C LEU A 66 4.55 -7.70 5.01
N MET A 67 3.62 -8.59 5.30
CA MET A 67 3.17 -8.95 6.65
C MET A 67 3.63 -10.38 6.95
N CYS A 68 4.94 -10.58 6.99
CA CYS A 68 5.56 -11.90 7.17
C CYS A 68 6.67 -11.84 8.21
N LYS A 69 6.93 -12.96 8.89
CA LYS A 69 8.18 -13.21 9.61
C LYS A 69 9.34 -13.30 8.61
N ASN A 70 10.55 -12.87 9.01
CA ASN A 70 11.75 -12.86 8.17
C ASN A 70 11.48 -12.17 6.81
N SER A 71 10.90 -10.96 6.88
CA SER A 71 10.47 -10.21 5.69
C SER A 71 11.63 -9.85 4.74
N LEU A 72 12.82 -9.56 5.27
CA LEU A 72 14.04 -9.26 4.48
C LEU A 72 14.40 -10.35 3.46
N GLU A 73 14.27 -11.62 3.84
CA GLU A 73 14.61 -12.76 2.97
C GLU A 73 13.71 -12.86 1.73
N LYS A 74 12.53 -12.23 1.79
CA LYS A 74 11.52 -12.25 0.72
C LYS A 74 11.73 -11.13 -0.31
N VAL A 75 12.50 -10.10 0.04
CA VAL A 75 12.68 -8.90 -0.80
C VAL A 75 13.21 -9.24 -2.18
N GLY A 76 14.27 -10.06 -2.25
CA GLY A 76 14.88 -10.43 -3.54
C GLY A 76 13.86 -11.04 -4.50
N LYS A 77 12.95 -11.88 -3.98
CA LYS A 77 11.92 -12.51 -4.80
C LYS A 77 10.89 -11.50 -5.34
N LEU A 78 10.50 -10.52 -4.54
CA LEU A 78 9.59 -9.46 -4.97
C LEU A 78 10.24 -8.55 -6.03
N VAL A 79 11.54 -8.28 -5.90
CA VAL A 79 12.29 -7.54 -6.92
C VAL A 79 12.31 -8.31 -8.25
N GLU A 80 12.58 -9.62 -8.23
CA GLU A 80 12.53 -10.48 -9.42
C GLU A 80 11.16 -10.47 -10.10
N ILE A 81 10.08 -10.47 -9.32
CA ILE A 81 8.69 -10.43 -9.81
C ILE A 81 8.38 -9.09 -10.49
N GLY A 82 9.10 -8.02 -10.14
CA GLY A 82 9.00 -6.72 -10.79
C GLY A 82 8.30 -5.63 -9.98
N PHE A 83 8.06 -5.85 -8.69
CA PHE A 83 7.57 -4.79 -7.80
C PHE A 83 8.52 -3.59 -7.81
N LYS A 84 7.96 -2.37 -7.77
CA LYS A 84 8.73 -1.11 -7.71
C LYS A 84 8.69 -0.45 -6.34
N THR A 85 7.74 -0.86 -5.52
CA THR A 85 7.56 -0.37 -4.16
C THR A 85 7.33 -1.57 -3.24
N ILE A 86 8.09 -1.65 -2.15
CA ILE A 86 8.04 -2.76 -1.18
C ILE A 86 8.00 -2.19 0.24
N PHE A 87 6.95 -2.50 0.98
CA PHE A 87 6.77 -2.15 2.38
C PHE A 87 7.16 -3.30 3.29
N LEU A 88 8.00 -3.01 4.28
CA LEU A 88 8.53 -3.96 5.25
C LEU A 88 8.01 -3.61 6.65
N PRO A 89 7.70 -4.59 7.52
CA PRO A 89 7.37 -4.33 8.92
C PRO A 89 8.46 -3.51 9.60
N ALA A 90 8.10 -2.36 10.15
CA ALA A 90 9.07 -1.42 10.72
C ALA A 90 9.95 -2.04 11.81
N GLU A 91 9.41 -2.98 12.59
CA GLU A 91 10.08 -3.68 13.67
C GLU A 91 11.03 -4.80 13.21
N GLN A 92 10.98 -5.22 11.94
CA GLN A 92 11.81 -6.31 11.42
C GLN A 92 13.03 -5.83 10.62
N ILE A 93 13.22 -4.52 10.47
CA ILE A 93 14.30 -3.97 9.64
C ILE A 93 15.17 -2.99 10.42
N SER A 94 16.47 -3.28 10.46
CA SER A 94 17.45 -2.35 10.99
C SER A 94 17.78 -1.26 9.95
N LYS A 95 18.33 -0.14 10.42
CA LYS A 95 18.83 0.90 9.51
C LYS A 95 19.90 0.37 8.56
N ALA A 96 20.83 -0.45 9.05
CA ALA A 96 21.92 -1.00 8.24
C ALA A 96 21.36 -1.88 7.12
N ASP A 97 20.34 -2.70 7.43
CA ASP A 97 19.67 -3.52 6.42
C ASP A 97 18.89 -2.67 5.41
N PHE A 98 18.21 -1.62 5.87
CA PHE A 98 17.51 -0.68 4.99
C PHE A 98 18.48 0.03 4.03
N GLU A 99 19.61 0.51 4.52
CA GLU A 99 20.65 1.13 3.69
C GLU A 99 21.23 0.12 2.69
N LYS A 100 21.47 -1.13 3.12
CA LYS A 100 21.91 -2.21 2.24
C LYS A 100 20.89 -2.51 1.13
N LEU A 101 19.60 -2.58 1.44
CA LEU A 101 18.55 -2.81 0.44
C LEU A 101 18.52 -1.70 -0.61
N ASN A 102 18.60 -0.43 -0.19
CA ASN A 102 18.65 0.71 -1.12
C ASN A 102 19.91 0.69 -2.00
N GLN A 103 21.04 0.23 -1.49
CA GLN A 103 22.27 0.07 -2.28
C GLN A 103 22.15 -1.05 -3.32
N LEU A 104 21.60 -2.20 -2.92
CA LEU A 104 21.45 -3.37 -3.80
C LEU A 104 20.39 -3.17 -4.89
N TYR A 105 19.31 -2.43 -4.57
CA TYR A 105 18.15 -2.27 -5.43
C TYR A 105 17.77 -0.79 -5.57
N SER A 106 18.67 0.02 -6.11
CA SER A 106 18.54 1.48 -6.21
C SER A 106 17.33 1.97 -7.02
N ASN A 107 16.71 1.09 -7.82
CA ASN A 107 15.53 1.38 -8.62
C ASN A 107 14.21 0.95 -7.93
N ILE A 108 14.27 0.54 -6.66
CA ILE A 108 13.13 0.07 -5.87
C ILE A 108 12.91 1.02 -4.69
N ASN A 109 11.66 1.43 -4.48
CA ASN A 109 11.27 2.21 -3.31
C ASN A 109 10.99 1.26 -2.14
N PHE A 110 11.87 1.23 -1.15
CA PHE A 110 11.59 0.56 0.12
C PHE A 110 10.91 1.53 1.07
N GLY A 111 9.88 1.05 1.77
CA GLY A 111 9.19 1.80 2.81
C GLY A 111 9.00 0.97 4.07
N LEU A 112 8.81 1.66 5.19
CA LEU A 112 8.34 1.02 6.41
C LEU A 112 6.83 0.94 6.40
N MET A 113 6.28 -0.22 6.75
CA MET A 113 4.92 -0.35 7.23
C MET A 113 4.90 -0.09 8.74
N ILE A 114 4.12 0.90 9.15
CA ILE A 114 3.99 1.35 10.52
C ILE A 114 2.59 1.04 11.04
N GLN A 115 2.53 0.23 12.11
CA GLN A 115 1.29 -0.17 12.77
C GLN A 115 0.72 0.88 13.73
N ALA A 116 -0.48 0.64 14.25
CA ALA A 116 -1.23 1.57 15.08
C ALA A 116 -0.52 1.90 16.41
N GLU A 117 0.08 0.91 17.05
CA GLU A 117 0.76 1.00 18.35
C GLU A 117 2.18 1.55 18.27
N GLN A 118 2.78 1.53 17.07
CA GLN A 118 4.17 1.91 16.84
C GLN A 118 4.39 3.43 16.87
N LYS A 119 5.44 3.89 17.55
CA LYS A 119 5.73 5.33 17.64
C LYS A 119 6.65 5.76 16.51
N ILE A 120 6.27 6.82 15.78
CA ILE A 120 7.02 7.32 14.62
C ILE A 120 8.48 7.63 14.95
N LYS A 121 8.75 8.17 16.14
CA LYS A 121 10.10 8.52 16.59
C LYS A 121 11.08 7.33 16.58
N ASP A 122 10.59 6.12 16.85
CA ASP A 122 11.41 4.91 16.98
C ASP A 122 12.02 4.50 15.61
N PHE A 123 11.43 4.99 14.51
CA PHE A 123 11.85 4.70 13.13
C PHE A 123 12.35 5.94 12.38
N SER A 124 12.59 7.04 13.10
CA SER A 124 12.93 8.34 12.51
C SER A 124 14.15 8.30 11.59
N GLU A 125 15.18 7.52 11.94
CA GLU A 125 16.38 7.38 11.12
C GLU A 125 16.09 6.75 9.75
N ILE A 126 15.23 5.73 9.69
CA ILE A 126 14.86 5.09 8.43
C ILE A 126 13.88 5.99 7.65
N ILE A 127 12.88 6.58 8.33
CA ILE A 127 11.92 7.50 7.70
C ILE A 127 12.64 8.67 7.00
N SER A 128 13.70 9.21 7.61
CA SER A 128 14.50 10.29 7.02
C SER A 128 15.20 9.92 5.71
N ARG A 129 15.39 8.62 5.45
CA ARG A 129 16.07 8.06 4.26
C ARG A 129 15.11 7.38 3.29
N SER A 130 13.82 7.32 3.61
CA SER A 130 12.81 6.65 2.80
C SER A 130 12.11 7.61 1.84
N ASN A 131 11.75 7.13 0.66
CA ASN A 131 10.90 7.87 -0.29
C ASN A 131 9.41 7.63 -0.04
N VAL A 132 9.06 6.51 0.60
CA VAL A 132 7.68 6.08 0.84
C VAL A 132 7.53 5.52 2.26
N VAL A 133 6.33 5.60 2.82
CA VAL A 133 5.95 4.94 4.07
C VAL A 133 4.53 4.43 3.93
N LEU A 134 4.24 3.29 4.52
CA LEU A 134 2.91 2.75 4.64
C LEU A 134 2.45 2.91 6.09
N LEU A 135 1.41 3.72 6.30
CA LEU A 135 0.80 3.90 7.61
C LEU A 135 -0.48 3.06 7.68
N MET A 136 -0.51 2.08 8.59
CA MET A 136 -1.75 1.37 8.89
C MET A 136 -2.73 2.33 9.57
N THR A 137 -3.96 2.39 9.06
CA THR A 137 -5.03 3.26 9.57
C THR A 137 -6.14 2.46 10.27
N ILE A 138 -5.82 1.25 10.70
CA ILE A 138 -6.68 0.32 11.44
C ILE A 138 -5.94 -0.23 12.66
N ASN A 139 -6.67 -0.64 13.69
CA ASN A 139 -6.06 -1.16 14.94
C ASN A 139 -5.66 -2.63 14.87
N LYS A 140 -6.31 -3.41 13.99
CA LYS A 140 -6.06 -4.84 13.83
C LYS A 140 -5.62 -5.09 12.40
N ILE A 141 -4.42 -5.63 12.23
CA ILE A 141 -3.89 -5.98 10.92
C ILE A 141 -4.39 -7.35 10.45
N GLY A 142 -4.25 -7.61 9.16
CA GLY A 142 -4.57 -8.89 8.54
C GLY A 142 -6.02 -9.04 8.08
N GLY A 143 -6.99 -8.31 8.65
CA GLY A 143 -8.42 -8.43 8.31
C GLY A 143 -8.90 -7.52 7.17
N VAL A 144 -9.93 -7.96 6.44
CA VAL A 144 -10.67 -7.09 5.50
C VAL A 144 -11.87 -6.48 6.22
N GLY A 145 -12.06 -5.17 6.06
CA GLY A 145 -13.27 -4.48 6.54
C GLY A 145 -13.16 -3.85 7.93
N GLU A 146 -11.97 -3.86 8.54
CA GLU A 146 -11.69 -3.15 9.79
C GLU A 146 -12.01 -1.65 9.66
N PRO A 147 -12.59 -1.02 10.69
CA PRO A 147 -12.96 0.38 10.65
C PRO A 147 -11.74 1.28 10.78
N LEU A 148 -11.78 2.42 10.06
CA LEU A 148 -10.78 3.48 10.14
C LEU A 148 -10.60 3.96 11.59
N ASN A 149 -9.36 3.96 12.07
CA ASN A 149 -8.96 4.72 13.25
C ASN A 149 -8.40 6.09 12.82
N GLN A 150 -9.27 7.11 12.83
CA GLN A 150 -8.90 8.47 12.41
C GLN A 150 -7.77 9.09 13.25
N GLN A 151 -7.58 8.67 14.50
CA GLN A 151 -6.52 9.21 15.35
C GLN A 151 -5.12 8.90 14.79
N LEU A 152 -4.98 7.83 14.03
CA LEU A 152 -3.71 7.41 13.43
C LEU A 152 -3.22 8.41 12.38
N PHE A 153 -4.11 9.20 11.75
CA PHE A 153 -3.68 10.24 10.82
C PHE A 153 -2.79 11.31 11.46
N SER A 154 -2.88 11.53 12.78
CA SER A 154 -1.96 12.42 13.49
C SER A 154 -0.48 12.03 13.34
N LYS A 155 -0.21 10.75 13.03
CA LYS A 155 1.15 10.26 12.73
C LYS A 155 1.69 10.80 11.40
N ILE A 156 0.84 11.17 10.45
CA ILE A 156 1.28 11.77 9.18
C ILE A 156 2.04 13.08 9.43
N SER A 157 1.55 13.92 10.33
CA SER A 157 2.26 15.15 10.73
C SER A 157 3.63 14.84 11.37
N GLN A 158 3.71 13.79 12.19
CA GLN A 158 4.99 13.37 12.79
C GLN A 158 5.97 12.87 11.72
N ILE A 159 5.48 12.11 10.74
CA ILE A 159 6.30 11.61 9.63
C ILE A 159 6.82 12.79 8.79
N HIS A 160 5.95 13.72 8.39
CA HIS A 160 6.34 14.92 7.64
C HIS A 160 7.29 15.84 8.40
N SER A 161 7.28 15.80 9.75
CA SER A 161 8.25 16.54 10.56
C SER A 161 9.68 15.99 10.40
N ILE A 162 9.81 14.69 10.11
CA ILE A 162 11.09 14.00 9.89
C ILE A 162 11.50 14.11 8.41
N ASN A 163 10.57 13.87 7.50
CA ASN A 163 10.81 13.91 6.06
C ASN A 163 9.62 14.55 5.34
N LYS A 164 9.74 15.82 4.94
CA LYS A 164 8.66 16.58 4.27
C LYS A 164 8.33 16.09 2.87
N LYS A 165 9.20 15.28 2.24
CA LYS A 165 9.05 14.82 0.85
C LYS A 165 8.64 13.35 0.74
N ILE A 166 8.54 12.65 1.87
CA ILE A 166 8.13 11.24 1.87
C ILE A 166 6.69 11.12 1.38
N LYS A 167 6.43 10.15 0.50
CA LYS A 167 5.07 9.84 0.08
C LYS A 167 4.39 8.97 1.14
N ILE A 168 3.19 9.36 1.53
CA ILE A 168 2.37 8.65 2.50
C ILE A 168 1.40 7.72 1.79
N TYR A 169 1.58 6.43 2.02
CA TYR A 169 0.60 5.40 1.72
C TYR A 169 -0.19 5.12 3.00
N THR A 170 -1.49 4.89 2.87
CA THR A 170 -2.32 4.43 4.00
C THR A 170 -3.07 3.17 3.63
N ASP A 171 -3.08 2.20 4.53
CA ASP A 171 -3.84 0.95 4.36
C ASP A 171 -4.80 0.70 5.53
N GLY A 172 -6.03 0.35 5.19
CA GLY A 172 -7.10 -0.01 6.10
C GLY A 172 -8.18 1.07 6.30
N GLY A 173 -9.44 0.66 6.24
CA GLY A 173 -10.58 1.48 6.66
C GLY A 173 -11.06 2.54 5.66
N LEU A 174 -10.50 2.61 4.44
CA LEU A 174 -10.97 3.51 3.39
C LEU A 174 -12.39 3.14 2.91
N ARG A 175 -13.31 4.11 2.94
CA ARG A 175 -14.72 3.97 2.55
C ARG A 175 -15.24 5.20 1.80
N LYS A 176 -16.38 5.06 1.13
CA LYS A 176 -17.02 6.14 0.35
C LYS A 176 -17.43 7.33 1.22
N GLU A 177 -17.69 7.11 2.49
CA GLU A 177 -18.11 8.10 3.47
C GLU A 177 -16.95 8.83 4.16
N ASN A 178 -15.72 8.30 4.10
CA ASN A 178 -14.59 8.84 4.88
C ASN A 178 -13.35 9.23 4.06
N TRP A 179 -13.34 9.04 2.73
CA TRP A 179 -12.20 9.36 1.87
C TRP A 179 -11.72 10.82 1.99
N ASN A 180 -12.63 11.77 2.26
CA ASN A 180 -12.30 13.18 2.50
C ASN A 180 -11.29 13.39 3.64
N GLU A 181 -11.32 12.53 4.67
CA GLU A 181 -10.33 12.64 5.76
C GLU A 181 -8.93 12.30 5.26
N PHE A 182 -8.78 11.33 4.37
CA PHE A 182 -7.47 10.98 3.79
C PHE A 182 -6.90 12.16 2.99
N GLU A 183 -7.73 12.86 2.21
CA GLU A 183 -7.30 14.07 1.50
C GLU A 183 -6.90 15.21 2.43
N LYS A 184 -7.72 15.46 3.46
CA LYS A 184 -7.47 16.50 4.47
C LYS A 184 -6.13 16.29 5.17
N TRP A 185 -5.76 15.04 5.43
CA TRP A 185 -4.47 14.67 6.02
C TRP A 185 -3.33 14.55 5.01
N LYS A 186 -3.57 14.88 3.74
CA LYS A 186 -2.59 14.87 2.64
C LYS A 186 -1.98 13.49 2.41
N VAL A 187 -2.82 12.46 2.41
CA VAL A 187 -2.41 11.12 1.97
C VAL A 187 -2.10 11.17 0.47
N ASP A 188 -0.95 10.62 0.07
CA ASP A 188 -0.56 10.54 -1.33
C ASP A 188 -1.26 9.39 -2.02
N ILE A 189 -1.22 8.19 -1.43
CA ILE A 189 -1.88 6.98 -1.96
C ILE A 189 -2.73 6.32 -0.87
N ALA A 190 -4.03 6.22 -1.12
CA ALA A 190 -4.96 5.53 -0.25
C ALA A 190 -5.24 4.12 -0.79
N ILE A 191 -4.85 3.10 -0.04
CA ILE A 191 -5.10 1.70 -0.37
C ILE A 191 -6.52 1.35 0.08
N GLY A 192 -7.31 0.85 -0.87
CA GLY A 192 -8.67 0.38 -0.62
C GLY A 192 -8.87 -1.04 -1.13
N GLY A 193 -9.63 -1.81 -0.37
CA GLY A 193 -10.04 -3.15 -0.76
C GLY A 193 -11.46 -3.17 -1.31
N SER A 194 -12.43 -3.19 -0.39
CA SER A 194 -13.86 -3.40 -0.69
C SER A 194 -14.61 -2.13 -1.13
N ILE A 195 -13.99 -0.95 -1.03
CA ILE A 195 -14.62 0.35 -1.35
C ILE A 195 -15.21 0.39 -2.77
N ILE A 196 -14.59 -0.27 -3.75
CA ILE A 196 -15.08 -0.32 -5.14
C ILE A 196 -16.51 -0.90 -5.24
N PHE A 197 -16.92 -1.74 -4.28
CA PHE A 197 -18.23 -2.37 -4.25
C PHE A 197 -19.29 -1.50 -3.55
N ALA A 198 -18.92 -0.36 -2.97
CA ALA A 198 -19.84 0.63 -2.41
C ALA A 198 -20.41 1.60 -3.46
N TYR A 199 -20.06 1.41 -4.74
CA TYR A 199 -20.53 2.21 -5.88
C TYR A 199 -21.43 1.36 -6.76
N ALA A 200 -22.40 1.98 -7.45
CA ALA A 200 -23.32 1.25 -8.31
C ALA A 200 -22.59 0.59 -9.49
N ASN A 201 -21.50 1.21 -9.94
CA ASN A 201 -20.62 0.68 -10.99
C ASN A 201 -19.22 1.30 -10.91
N PHE A 202 -18.27 0.72 -11.64
CA PHE A 202 -16.88 1.23 -11.66
C PHE A 202 -16.72 2.58 -12.34
N SER A 203 -17.66 3.02 -13.19
CA SER A 203 -17.60 4.37 -13.76
C SER A 203 -17.86 5.43 -12.70
N GLU A 204 -18.82 5.22 -11.79
CA GLU A 204 -19.04 6.10 -10.63
C GLU A 204 -17.83 6.14 -9.70
N PHE A 205 -17.25 4.99 -9.39
CA PHE A 205 -16.01 4.92 -8.63
C PHE A 205 -14.91 5.77 -9.30
N SER A 206 -14.78 5.65 -10.62
CA SER A 206 -13.73 6.31 -11.39
C SER A 206 -13.97 7.81 -11.60
N LYS A 207 -15.20 8.32 -11.42
CA LYS A 207 -15.40 9.79 -11.36
C LYS A 207 -14.70 10.41 -10.16
N LEU A 208 -14.66 9.69 -9.04
CA LEU A 208 -14.00 10.13 -7.82
C LEU A 208 -12.49 9.80 -7.84
N TRP A 209 -12.13 8.60 -8.31
CA TRP A 209 -10.76 8.07 -8.17
C TRP A 209 -9.98 7.96 -9.50
N GLY A 210 -10.67 7.97 -10.64
CA GLY A 210 -10.11 7.78 -11.98
C GLY A 210 -9.90 9.08 -12.78
N ASN A 211 -10.44 10.22 -12.33
CA ASN A 211 -10.19 11.55 -12.90
C ASN A 211 -8.83 12.11 -12.50
N GLN A 212 -7.78 11.30 -12.66
CA GLN A 212 -6.39 11.73 -12.57
C GLN A 212 -5.88 12.32 -13.90
N LYS A 213 -6.81 12.70 -14.79
CA LYS A 213 -6.58 13.53 -15.99
C LYS A 213 -7.39 14.82 -15.82
N ASN A 214 -6.78 15.84 -15.21
CA ASN A 214 -7.06 17.28 -15.43
C ASN A 214 -6.13 18.16 -14.54
N ALA A 215 -4.84 17.84 -14.49
CA ALA A 215 -3.81 18.74 -13.97
C ALA A 215 -2.69 19.03 -15.00
N LEU A 216 -2.95 18.72 -16.27
CA LEU A 216 -2.11 19.05 -17.42
C LEU A 216 -3.04 19.39 -18.59
N ASN A 217 -3.61 20.59 -18.54
CA ASN A 217 -4.04 21.42 -19.69
C ASN A 217 -3.97 22.87 -19.23
#